data_AF-A0A924VFH3-F1
#
_entry.id   AF-A0A924VFH3-F1
#
_cell.length_a   1.000
_cell.length_b   1.000
_cell.length_c   1.000
_cell.angle_alpha   90.00
_cell.angle_beta   90.00
_cell.angle_gamma   90.00
#
_symmetry.space_group_name_H-M   'P 1'
#
loop_
_entity.id
_entity.type
_entity.pdbx_description
1 polymer ?
#
loop_
_entity_poly.entity_id
_entity_poly.type
_entity_poly.pdbx_seq_one_letter_code
_entity_poly.pdbx_strand_id
1 'polypeptide(L)' 'AYAEQTRFKSLYPNITSYVSYTQPNYRVRVGDFRTKLEAQKFMNELKKQYTSMFIFAERINPR' A
#
# COMPACT_ATOMS: atom_id res chain seq x y z
N ALA A 1 -5.53 -10.15 6.27
CA ALA A 1 -5.47 -8.71 5.92
C ALA A 1 -5.04 -7.84 7.10
N TYR A 2 -5.74 -7.87 8.24
CA TYR A 2 -5.40 -7.04 9.39
C TYR A 2 -4.03 -7.33 10.02
N ALA A 3 -3.62 -8.60 10.12
CA ALA A 3 -2.29 -8.97 10.63
C ALA A 3 -1.14 -8.37 9.78
N GLU A 4 -1.27 -8.40 8.45
CA GLU A 4 -0.30 -7.81 7.53
C GLU A 4 -0.29 -6.29 7.59
N GLN A 5 -1.44 -5.64 7.80
CA GLN A 5 -1.50 -4.20 8.02
C GLN A 5 -0.75 -3.81 9.30
N THR A 6 -0.93 -4.55 10.39
CA THR A 6 -0.21 -4.30 11.64
C THR A 6 1.29 -4.46 11.46
N ARG A 7 1.73 -5.55 10.82
CA ARG A 7 3.14 -5.77 10.49
C ARG A 7 3.72 -4.64 9.63
N PHE A 8 2.97 -4.21 8.61
CA PHE A 8 3.36 -3.10 7.76
C PHE A 8 3.48 -1.78 8.56
N LYS A 9 2.52 -1.47 9.42
CA LYS A 9 2.57 -0.28 10.29
C LYS A 9 3.75 -0.31 11.26
N SER A 10 4.13 -1.47 11.77
CA SER A 10 5.32 -1.62 12.61
C SER A 10 6.62 -1.35 11.84
N LEU A 11 6.68 -1.72 10.56
CA LEU A 11 7.86 -1.52 9.71
C LEU A 11 7.91 -0.12 9.08
N TYR A 12 6.76 0.46 8.78
CA TYR A 12 6.60 1.75 8.10
C TYR A 12 5.59 2.64 8.85
N PRO A 13 5.91 3.09 10.08
CA PRO A 13 4.99 3.89 10.90
C PRO A 13 4.63 5.24 10.26
N ASN A 14 5.51 5.77 9.40
CA ASN A 14 5.32 7.04 8.71
C ASN A 14 4.46 6.92 7.44
N ILE A 15 4.03 5.70 7.07
CA ILE A 15 3.27 5.45 5.84
C ILE A 15 1.86 5.01 6.20
N THR A 16 0.88 5.78 5.74
CA THR A 16 -0.51 5.44 5.94
C THR A 16 -0.87 4.16 5.20
N SER A 17 -1.49 3.22 5.91
CA SER A 17 -1.98 1.97 5.35
C SER A 17 -3.48 1.85 5.55
N TYR A 18 -4.16 1.41 4.50
CA TYR A 18 -5.62 1.26 4.43
C TYR A 18 -5.95 -0.16 3.98
N VAL A 19 -6.86 -0.83 4.66
CA VAL A 19 -7.41 -2.09 4.16
C VAL A 19 -8.63 -1.74 3.32
N SER A 20 -8.56 -2.02 2.03
CA SER A 20 -9.69 -1.94 1.11
C SER A 20 -10.27 -3.34 0.92
N TYR A 21 -11.58 -3.47 1.06
CA TYR A 21 -12.28 -4.69 0.74
C TYR A 21 -12.85 -4.59 -0.67
N THR A 22 -12.44 -5.49 -1.56
CA THR A 22 -12.96 -5.60 -2.93
C THR A 22 -13.37 -7.04 -3.14
N GLN A 23 -14.66 -7.32 -2.97
CA GLN A 23 -15.20 -8.68 -2.89
C GLN A 23 -14.69 -9.57 -4.03
N PRO A 24 -14.24 -10.81 -3.75
CA PRO A 24 -14.16 -11.48 -2.43
C PRO A 24 -12.85 -11.22 -1.66
N ASN A 25 -11.98 -10.34 -2.15
CA ASN A 25 -10.61 -10.20 -1.69
C ASN A 25 -10.40 -8.97 -0.79
N TYR A 26 -9.55 -9.11 0.21
CA TYR A 26 -9.02 -7.97 0.97
C TYR A 26 -7.70 -7.51 0.37
N ARG A 27 -7.56 -6.21 0.14
CA ARG A 27 -6.34 -5.58 -0.39
C ARG A 27 -5.83 -4.57 0.63
N VAL A 28 -4.55 -4.64 0.96
CA VAL A 28 -3.90 -3.59 1.77
C VAL A 28 -3.30 -2.57 0.81
N ARG A 29 -3.74 -1.33 0.93
CA ARG A 29 -3.25 -0.16 0.20
C ARG A 29 -2.33 0.61 1.12
N VAL A 30 -1.19 1.07 0.60
CA VAL A 30 -0.16 1.72 1.40
C VAL A 30 0.41 2.91 0.65
N GLY A 31 0.47 4.05 1.32
CA GLY A 31 0.92 5.32 0.76
C GLY A 31 -0.06 5.97 -0.20
N ASP A 32 0.07 7.29 -0.32
CA ASP A 32 -0.58 8.12 -1.34
C ASP A 32 0.53 8.83 -2.12
N PHE A 33 0.68 8.51 -3.40
CA PHE A 33 1.74 9.06 -4.24
C PHE A 33 1.16 10.02 -5.26
N ARG A 34 1.76 11.20 -5.38
CA ARG A 34 1.36 12.19 -6.40
C ARG A 34 1.82 11.77 -7.79
N THR A 35 2.93 11.03 -7.86
CA THR A 35 3.51 10.56 -9.12
C THR A 35 3.69 9.04 -9.15
N LYS A 36 3.56 8.46 -10.34
CA LYS A 36 3.85 7.04 -10.58
C LYS A 36 5.30 6.68 -10.24
N LEU A 37 6.24 7.63 -10.40
CA LEU A 37 7.66 7.42 -10.11
C LEU A 37 7.90 7.18 -8.62
N GLU A 38 7.27 7.96 -7.75
CA GLU A 38 7.35 7.78 -6.29
C GLU A 38 6.75 6.43 -5.87
N ALA A 39 5.56 6.09 -6.42
CA ALA A 39 4.93 4.80 -6.19
C ALA A 39 5.82 3.63 -6.63
N GLN A 40 6.53 3.78 -7.76
CA GLN A 40 7.44 2.75 -8.27
C GLN A 40 8.68 2.59 -7.40
N LYS A 41 9.27 3.68 -6.92
CA LYS A 41 10.38 3.62 -5.96
C LYS A 41 9.96 2.88 -4.70
N PHE A 42 8.80 3.24 -4.14
CA PHE A 42 8.28 2.59 -2.94
C PHE A 42 7.96 1.11 -3.16
N MET A 43 7.34 0.77 -4.29
CA MET A 43 7.08 -0.61 -4.67
C MET A 43 8.38 -1.42 -4.79
N ASN A 44 9.46 -0.83 -5.32
CA ASN A 44 10.75 -1.52 -5.42
C ASN A 44 11.36 -1.83 -4.05
N GLU A 45 11.20 -0.94 -3.07
CA GLU A 45 11.63 -1.20 -1.69
C GLU A 45 10.82 -2.33 -1.05
N LEU A 46 9.50 -2.30 -1.22
CA LEU A 46 8.61 -3.34 -0.72
C LEU A 46 8.75 -4.67 -1.45
N LYS A 47 9.26 -4.69 -2.68
CA LYS A 47 9.42 -5.91 -3.49
C LYS A 47 10.29 -6.96 -2.81
N LYS A 48 11.16 -6.55 -1.89
CA LYS A 48 11.98 -7.43 -1.05
C LYS A 48 11.15 -8.22 -0.02
N GLN A 49 10.00 -7.68 0.40
CA GLN A 49 9.15 -8.25 1.45
C GLN A 49 7.84 -8.80 0.89
N TYR A 50 7.32 -8.20 -0.18
CA TYR A 50 6.03 -8.54 -0.78
C TYR A 50 6.21 -8.84 -2.28
N THR A 51 5.87 -10.05 -2.69
CA THR A 51 6.03 -10.50 -4.10
C THR A 51 4.85 -10.08 -4.99
N SER A 52 3.64 -9.96 -4.41
CA SER A 52 2.42 -9.62 -5.15
C SER A 52 1.97 -8.21 -4.82
N MET A 53 2.40 -7.25 -5.65
CA MET A 53 2.02 -5.83 -5.54
C MET A 53 1.78 -5.26 -6.93
N PHE A 54 0.89 -4.28 -7.01
CA PHE A 54 0.64 -3.52 -8.23
C PHE A 54 0.35 -2.07 -7.87
N ILE A 55 0.78 -1.14 -8.73
CA ILE A 55 0.44 0.28 -8.62
C ILE A 55 -0.88 0.47 -9.35
N PHE A 56 -1.86 1.07 -8.68
CA PHE A 56 -3.12 1.49 -9.30
C PHE A 56 -3.28 3.00 -9.11
N ALA A 57 -3.78 3.68 -10.14
CA ALA A 57 -4.12 5.09 -10.05
C ALA A 57 -5.59 5.21 -9.62
N GLU A 58 -5.84 5.95 -8.56
CA GLU A 58 -7.18 6.28 -8.08
C GLU A 58 -7.21 7.74 -7.66
N ARG A 59 -8.41 8.31 -7.53
CA ARG A 59 -8.57 9.64 -6.94
C ARG A 59 -8.13 9.55 -5.48
N ILE A 60 -7.03 10.23 -5.15
CA ILE A 60 -6.58 10.42 -3.77
C ILE A 60 -7.72 11.14 -3.06
N ASN A 61 -8.41 10.46 -2.15
CA ASN A 61 -9.49 11.08 -1.39
C ASN A 61 -8.84 11.97 -0.34
N PRO A 62 -8.99 13.31 -0.42
CA PRO A 62 -8.57 14.17 0.67
C PRO A 62 -9.50 13.85 1.85
N ARG A 63 -8.93 13.29 2.92
CA ARG A 63 -9.58 13.39 4.24
C ARG A 63 -9.33 14.78 4.79
#